data_AF-A0A968I2R3-F1
#
_entry.id   AF-A0A968I2R3-F1
#
_cell.length_a   1.000
_cell.length_b   1.000
_cell.length_c   1.000
_cell.angle_alpha   90.00
_cell.angle_beta   90.00
_cell.angle_gamma   90.00
#
_symmetry.space_group_name_H-M   'P 1'
#
loop_
_entity.id
_entity.type
_entity.pdbx_description
1 polymer ?
#
loop_
_entity_poly.entity_id
_entity_poly.type
_entity_poly.pdbx_seq_one_letter_code
_entity_poly.pdbx_strand_id
1 'polypeptide(L)'
;MELIVDEEIDQQTRALPAITAHSINRIEVAACALNQLPPLYASSQEGVSMQYDRALHCFHEQISAAVSKAINAVQSLPSKGLTPFTCEQVTQG
;
A
#
# COMPACT_ATOMS: atom_id res chain seq x y z
N MET A 1 -9.67 -1.40 -0.05
CA MET A 1 -8.50 -1.09 -0.92
C MET A 1 -7.24 -1.71 -0.34
N GLU A 2 -7.05 -1.61 0.98
CA GLU A 2 -5.87 -2.16 1.67
C GLU A 2 -5.65 -3.63 1.35
N LEU A 3 -6.70 -4.46 1.41
CA LEU A 3 -6.57 -5.91 1.20
C LEU A 3 -6.00 -6.29 -0.18
N ILE A 4 -6.44 -5.63 -1.26
CA ILE A 4 -5.94 -5.92 -2.62
C ILE A 4 -4.54 -5.36 -2.83
N VAL A 5 -4.24 -4.20 -2.24
CA VAL A 5 -2.86 -3.67 -2.24
C VAL A 5 -1.92 -4.65 -1.52
N ASP A 6 -2.36 -5.22 -0.41
CA ASP A 6 -1.64 -6.23 0.36
C ASP A 6 -1.36 -7.49 -0.48
N GLU A 7 -2.38 -8.00 -1.17
CA GLU A 7 -2.30 -9.15 -2.07
C GLU A 7 -1.36 -8.88 -3.25
N GLU A 8 -1.44 -7.69 -3.86
CA GLU A 8 -0.60 -7.29 -4.98
C GLU A 8 0.87 -7.12 -4.56
N ILE A 9 1.14 -6.59 -3.35
CA ILE A 9 2.50 -6.53 -2.80
C ILE A 9 3.07 -7.93 -2.66
N ASP A 10 2.30 -8.87 -2.11
CA ASP A 10 2.72 -10.26 -1.98
C ASP A 10 2.99 -10.89 -3.35
N GLN A 11 2.13 -10.62 -4.35
CA GLN A 11 2.30 -11.13 -5.70
C GLN A 11 3.57 -10.58 -6.37
N GLN A 12 3.80 -9.27 -6.34
CA GLN A 12 4.96 -8.64 -6.97
C GLN A 12 6.27 -8.98 -6.23
N THR A 13 6.25 -9.07 -4.90
CA THR A 13 7.46 -9.42 -4.13
C THR A 13 7.87 -10.88 -4.27
N ARG A 14 6.93 -11.81 -4.48
CA ARG A 14 7.24 -13.21 -4.80
C ARG A 14 8.03 -13.37 -6.11
N ALA A 15 7.88 -12.43 -7.04
CA ALA A 15 8.61 -12.43 -8.30
C ALA A 15 10.05 -11.87 -8.17
N LEU A 16 10.40 -11.28 -7.02
CA LEU A 16 11.71 -10.70 -6.77
C LEU A 16 12.71 -11.73 -6.20
N PRO A 17 14.03 -11.50 -6.38
CA PRO A 17 15.05 -12.27 -5.67
C PRO A 17 14.85 -12.20 -4.16
N ALA A 18 15.05 -13.31 -3.45
CA ALA A 18 14.78 -13.43 -2.01
C ALA A 18 15.46 -12.32 -1.18
N ILE A 19 16.71 -11.96 -1.48
CA ILE A 19 17.46 -10.92 -0.78
C ILE A 19 16.73 -9.57 -0.86
N THR A 20 16.29 -9.20 -2.06
CA THR A 20 15.55 -7.96 -2.30
C THR A 20 14.18 -8.01 -1.63
N ALA A 21 13.45 -9.12 -1.76
CA ALA A 21 12.14 -9.28 -1.13
C ALA A 21 12.21 -9.12 0.40
N HIS A 22 13.26 -9.63 1.06
CA HIS A 22 13.44 -9.52 2.51
C HIS A 22 13.82 -8.10 2.97
N SER A 23 14.45 -7.30 2.11
CA SER A 23 14.87 -5.94 2.43
C SER A 23 13.77 -4.88 2.29
N ILE A 24 12.65 -5.21 1.64
CA ILE A 24 11.57 -4.25 1.38
C ILE A 24 10.71 -4.08 2.63
N ASN A 25 10.56 -2.84 3.09
CA ASN A 25 9.60 -2.52 4.14
C ASN A 25 8.18 -2.51 3.57
N ARG A 26 7.45 -3.61 3.81
CA ARG A 26 6.06 -3.79 3.35
C ARG A 26 5.11 -2.68 3.79
N ILE A 27 5.29 -2.14 5.00
CA ILE A 27 4.44 -1.06 5.54
C ILE A 27 4.64 0.22 4.73
N GLU A 28 5.88 0.56 4.39
CA GLU A 28 6.19 1.73 3.56
C GLU A 28 5.65 1.58 2.14
N VAL A 29 5.74 0.39 1.56
CA VAL A 29 5.16 0.11 0.23
C VAL A 29 3.64 0.28 0.26
N ALA A 30 2.97 -0.31 1.24
CA ALA A 30 1.52 -0.18 1.39
C ALA A 30 1.09 1.28 1.58
N ALA A 31 1.76 2.02 2.47
CA ALA A 31 1.47 3.44 2.69
C ALA A 31 1.71 4.27 1.41
N CYS A 32 2.82 4.06 0.71
CA CYS A 32 3.14 4.76 -0.53
C CYS A 32 2.14 4.44 -1.65
N ALA A 33 1.71 3.19 -1.78
CA ALA A 33 0.72 2.78 -2.77
C ALA A 33 -0.67 3.36 -2.46
N LEU A 34 -1.14 3.24 -1.21
CA LEU A 34 -2.46 3.73 -0.79
C LEU A 34 -2.60 5.24 -0.95
N ASN A 35 -1.53 6.00 -0.71
CA ASN A 35 -1.52 7.46 -0.93
C ASN A 35 -1.73 7.88 -2.39
N GLN A 36 -1.59 6.96 -3.35
CA GLN A 36 -1.78 7.21 -4.78
C GLN A 36 -3.11 6.68 -5.31
N LEU A 37 -3.86 5.94 -4.50
CA LEU A 37 -5.06 5.22 -4.91
C LEU A 37 -6.32 5.89 -4.33
N PRO A 38 -7.45 5.84 -5.04
CA PRO A 38 -8.70 6.33 -4.49
C PRO A 38 -9.13 5.48 -3.29
N PRO A 39 -9.63 6.09 -2.19
CA PRO A 39 -10.10 5.34 -1.05
C PRO A 39 -11.40 4.59 -1.39
N LEU A 40 -11.49 3.34 -0.97
CA LEU A 40 -12.67 2.49 -1.12
C LEU A 40 -13.12 2.00 0.26
N TYR A 41 -13.57 2.95 1.09
CA TYR A 41 -14.09 2.65 2.42
C TYR A 41 -15.48 2.04 2.36
N ALA A 42 -15.82 1.31 3.41
CA ALA A 42 -17.13 0.73 3.65
C ALA A 42 -17.43 0.73 5.15
N SER A 43 -18.71 0.89 5.49
CA SER A 43 -19.21 0.86 6.87
C SER A 43 -19.89 -0.45 7.25
N SER A 44 -19.95 -1.42 6.33
CA SER A 44 -20.54 -2.75 6.55
C SER A 44 -19.73 -3.83 5.84
N GLN A 45 -19.92 -5.08 6.26
CA GLN A 45 -19.24 -6.23 5.67
C GLN A 45 -19.64 -6.43 4.19
N GLU A 46 -20.92 -6.21 3.87
CA GLU A 46 -21.43 -6.24 2.49
C GLU A 46 -20.77 -5.15 1.64
N GLY A 47 -20.64 -3.94 2.21
CA GLY A 47 -19.94 -2.84 1.58
C GLY A 47 -18.46 -3.15 1.32
N VAL A 48 -17.79 -3.84 2.25
CA VAL A 48 -16.40 -4.29 2.05
C VAL A 48 -16.32 -5.23 0.85
N SER A 49 -17.22 -6.21 0.74
CA SER A 49 -17.26 -7.13 -0.41
C SER A 49 -17.48 -6.39 -1.73
N MET A 50 -18.47 -5.48 -1.79
CA MET A 50 -18.73 -4.71 -3.00
C MET A 50 -17.53 -3.84 -3.41
N GLN A 51 -16.85 -3.24 -2.44
CA GLN A 51 -15.67 -2.41 -2.71
C GLN A 51 -14.46 -3.23 -3.11
N TYR A 52 -14.34 -4.47 -2.61
CA TYR A 52 -13.34 -5.43 -3.05
C TYR A 52 -13.55 -5.80 -4.52
N ASP A 53 -14.76 -6.21 -4.91
CA ASP A 53 -15.09 -6.53 -6.31
C ASP A 53 -14.84 -5.33 -7.23
N ARG A 54 -15.23 -4.13 -6.79
CA ARG A 54 -14.98 -2.89 -7.53
C ARG A 54 -13.49 -2.61 -7.71
N ALA A 55 -12.69 -2.83 -6.68
CA ALA A 55 -11.24 -2.66 -6.75
C ALA A 55 -10.61 -3.64 -7.76
N LEU A 56 -11.02 -4.90 -7.74
CA LEU A 56 -10.57 -5.90 -8.72
C LEU A 56 -10.98 -5.53 -10.15
N HIS A 57 -12.21 -5.09 -10.38
CA HIS A 57 -12.71 -4.89 -11.74
C HIS A 57 -12.35 -3.51 -12.34
N CYS A 58 -12.26 -2.47 -11.50
CA CYS A 58 -12.07 -1.10 -11.97
C CYS A 58 -10.68 -0.54 -11.71
N PHE A 59 -9.94 -1.08 -10.74
CA PHE A 59 -8.69 -0.49 -10.26
C PHE A 59 -7.48 -1.42 -10.34
N HIS A 60 -7.61 -2.65 -10.84
CA HIS A 60 -6.50 -3.61 -10.89
C HIS A 60 -5.22 -3.03 -11.51
N GLU A 61 -5.30 -2.46 -12.72
CA GLU A 61 -4.16 -1.84 -13.40
C GLU A 61 -3.54 -0.68 -12.59
N GLN A 62 -4.39 0.15 -11.98
CA GLN A 62 -3.92 1.27 -11.15
C GLN A 62 -3.25 0.78 -9.86
N ILE A 63 -3.79 -0.26 -9.24
CA ILE A 63 -3.23 -0.89 -8.05
C ILE A 63 -1.86 -1.50 -8.39
N SER A 64 -1.77 -2.28 -9.46
CA SER A 64 -0.51 -2.90 -9.88
C SER A 64 0.57 -1.85 -10.18
N ALA A 65 0.21 -0.79 -10.92
CA ALA A 65 1.11 0.32 -11.21
C ALA A 65 1.55 1.08 -9.94
N ALA A 66 0.61 1.35 -9.02
CA ALA A 66 0.91 2.03 -7.76
C ALA A 66 1.84 1.21 -6.86
N VAL A 67 1.60 -0.10 -6.74
CA VAL A 67 2.44 -1.03 -5.98
C VAL A 67 3.84 -1.13 -6.60
N SER A 68 3.93 -1.27 -7.92
CA SER A 68 5.24 -1.34 -8.61
C SER A 68 6.04 -0.05 -8.39
N LYS A 69 5.41 1.11 -8.51
CA LYS A 69 6.05 2.40 -8.25
C LYS A 69 6.45 2.55 -6.79
N ALA A 70 5.62 2.09 -5.85
CA ALA A 70 5.92 2.11 -4.42
C ALA A 70 7.12 1.21 -4.08
N ILE A 71 7.18 -0.01 -4.61
CA ILE A 71 8.32 -0.93 -4.44
C ILE A 71 9.61 -0.26 -4.94
N ASN A 72 9.59 0.32 -6.14
CA ASN A 72 10.76 1.02 -6.69
C ASN A 72 11.18 2.23 -5.85
N ALA A 73 10.21 3.01 -5.34
CA ALA A 73 10.48 4.16 -4.48
C ALA A 73 11.12 3.75 -3.15
N VAL A 74 10.57 2.72 -2.50
CA VAL A 74 11.08 2.19 -1.22
C VAL A 74 12.47 1.56 -1.39
N GLN A 75 12.72 0.86 -2.50
CA GLN A 75 14.07 0.33 -2.80
C GLN A 75 15.10 1.42 -3.07
N SER A 76 14.69 2.51 -3.72
CA SER A 76 15.58 3.61 -4.10
C SER A 76 15.87 4.56 -2.93
N LEU A 77 15.00 4.60 -1.92
CA LEU A 77 15.17 5.42 -0.73
C LEU A 77 15.89 4.59 0.35
N PRO A 78 17.17 4.88 0.68
CA PRO A 78 17.76 4.30 1.88
C PRO A 78 16.90 4.74 3.06
N SER A 79 16.35 3.77 3.79
CA SER A 79 15.39 3.92 4.91
C SER A 79 15.54 5.27 5.60
N LYS A 80 14.83 6.29 5.12
CA LYS A 80 14.69 7.54 5.86
C LYS A 80 13.80 7.14 6.99
N GLY A 81 14.38 6.91 8.17
CA GLY A 81 13.63 6.69 9.40
C GLY A 81 12.61 7.80 9.50
N LEU A 82 11.37 7.50 9.09
CA LEU A 82 10.28 8.46 9.10
C LEU A 82 10.09 8.79 10.56
N THR A 83 10.30 10.06 10.91
CA THR A 83 10.07 10.53 12.28
C THR A 83 8.61 10.25 12.61
N PRO A 84 8.31 9.41 13.61
CA PRO A 84 6.93 9.14 13.98
C PRO A 84 6.25 10.45 14.39
N PHE A 85 5.00 10.64 13.99
CA PHE A 85 4.17 11.69 14.60
C PHE A 85 3.99 11.33 16.07
N THR A 86 4.69 12.02 16.97
CA THR A 86 4.39 11.93 18.40
C THR A 86 3.02 12.55 18.62
N CYS A 87 2.18 11.86 19.40
CA CYS A 87 0.78 12.19 19.64
C CYS A 87 0.55 13.59 20.24
N GLU A 88 1.62 14.29 20.64
CA GLU A 88 1.62 15.61 21.27
C GLU A 88 1.32 16.77 20.30
N GLN A 89 1.43 16.57 18.99
CA GLN A 89 1.27 17.65 17.99
C GLN A 89 -0.18 17.86 17.52
N VAL A 90 -1.15 17.08 18.00
CA VAL A 90 -2.56 17.18 17.57
C VAL A 90 -3.33 18.28 18.33
N THR A 91 -2.71 18.93 19.32
CA THR A 91 -3.36 19.97 20.13
C THR A 91 -2.80 21.35 19.81
N GLN A 92 -2.93 21.83 18.56
CA GLN A 92 -3.05 23.26 18.29
C GLN A 92 -4.17 23.44 17.27
N GLY A 93 -5.29 23.98 17.76
CA GLY A 93 -6.57 24.12 17.06
C GLY A 93 -6.70 25.38 16.23
#